data_AF-A0A9N9IRI5-F1
#
_entry.id   AF-A0A9N9IRI5-F1
#
_cell.length_a   1.000
_cell.length_b   1.000
_cell.length_c   1.000
_cell.angle_alpha   90.00
_cell.angle_beta   90.00
_cell.angle_gamma   90.00
#
_symmetry.space_group_name_H-M   'P 1'
#
loop_
_entity.id
_entity.type
_entity.pdbx_description
1 polymer ?
#
loop_
_entity_poly.entity_id
_entity_poly.type
_entity_poly.pdbx_seq_one_letter_code
_entity_poly.pdbx_strand_id
1 'polypeptide(L)'
;FLIGSRNGVIYEAEIEPTDEFFKKEEKYCKQVYSLNENVPITGLRVEQFPVTSRKYFIVATTPTRLYQFVGIATSSRDDEAASMFESLFTRCEVNPVFQELPGDLPYSELQFYSQFQGVAKSFAWLTGPGIYHGSLVFGSQDVGDSVIDSAKLLP
;
A
#
# COMPACT_ATOMS: atom_id res chain seq x y z
N PHE A 1 -5.78 -7.39 -5.97
CA PHE A 1 -5.02 -7.19 -4.71
C PHE A 1 -3.59 -6.80 -5.06
N LEU A 2 -2.82 -6.27 -4.09
CA LEU A 2 -1.43 -5.89 -4.32
C LEU A 2 -0.47 -6.89 -3.67
N ILE A 3 0.70 -7.06 -4.29
CA ILE A 3 1.75 -7.98 -3.87
C ILE A 3 3.08 -7.22 -3.80
N GLY A 4 3.74 -7.26 -2.66
CA GLY A 4 5.11 -6.77 -2.49
C GLY A 4 6.13 -7.86 -2.79
N SER A 5 7.26 -7.49 -3.38
CA SER A 5 8.35 -8.42 -3.72
C SER A 5 9.62 -8.14 -2.92
N ARG A 6 10.62 -9.03 -3.04
CA ARG A 6 11.90 -8.92 -2.34
C ARG A 6 12.83 -7.82 -2.87
N ASN A 7 12.57 -7.32 -4.07
CA ASN A 7 13.38 -6.32 -4.76
C ASN A 7 12.68 -4.96 -4.89
N GLY A 8 11.71 -4.67 -4.03
CA GLY A 8 11.06 -3.36 -3.98
C GLY A 8 9.99 -3.12 -5.04
N VAL A 9 9.60 -4.17 -5.79
CA VAL A 9 8.55 -4.10 -6.80
C VAL A 9 7.18 -4.40 -6.19
N ILE A 10 6.16 -3.64 -6.59
CA ILE A 10 4.76 -3.87 -6.25
C ILE A 10 4.01 -4.30 -7.51
N TYR A 11 3.33 -5.44 -7.40
CA TYR A 11 2.46 -5.98 -8.43
C TYR A 11 1.00 -5.82 -8.02
N GLU A 12 0.13 -5.66 -9.02
CA GLU A 12 -1.30 -5.82 -8.89
C GLU A 12 -1.72 -7.12 -9.57
N ALA A 13 -2.54 -7.91 -8.90
CA ALA A 13 -3.11 -9.12 -9.45
C ALA A 13 -4.63 -9.15 -9.25
N GLU A 14 -5.33 -9.62 -10.28
CA GLU A 14 -6.77 -9.88 -10.26
C GLU A 14 -7.02 -11.36 -10.56
N ILE A 15 -7.87 -11.97 -9.74
CA ILE A 15 -8.29 -13.36 -9.90
C ILE A 15 -9.77 -13.33 -10.24
N GLU A 16 -10.15 -14.04 -11.29
CA GLU A 16 -11.53 -14.22 -11.71
C GLU A 16 -11.92 -15.69 -11.51
N PRO A 17 -13.04 -15.98 -10.82
CA PRO A 17 -13.49 -17.35 -10.64
C PRO A 17 -13.83 -17.99 -11.98
N THR A 18 -13.40 -19.24 -12.18
CA THR A 18 -13.76 -20.03 -13.36
C THR A 18 -14.06 -21.48 -12.99
N ASP A 19 -15.15 -22.02 -13.55
CA ASP A 19 -15.52 -23.44 -13.39
C ASP A 19 -14.77 -24.34 -14.39
N GLU A 20 -14.01 -23.76 -15.32
CA GLU A 20 -13.25 -24.50 -16.33
C GLU A 20 -11.89 -24.95 -15.78
N PHE A 21 -11.73 -26.27 -15.60
CA PHE A 21 -10.51 -26.87 -15.03
C PHE A 21 -9.19 -26.49 -15.74
N PHE A 22 -9.26 -26.08 -17.01
CA PHE A 22 -8.08 -25.71 -17.81
C PHE A 22 -7.85 -24.20 -17.94
N LYS A 23 -8.81 -23.37 -17.50
CA LYS A 23 -8.68 -21.92 -17.57
C LYS A 23 -7.96 -21.42 -16.33
N LYS A 24 -6.99 -20.51 -16.51
CA LYS A 24 -6.32 -19.86 -15.38
C LYS A 24 -7.30 -18.93 -14.69
N GLU A 25 -7.39 -19.03 -13.36
CA GLU A 25 -8.14 -18.08 -12.53
C GLU A 25 -7.44 -16.71 -12.44
N GLU A 26 -6.12 -16.66 -12.66
CA GLU A 26 -5.40 -15.40 -12.78
C GLU A 26 -5.82 -14.66 -14.05
N LYS A 27 -6.51 -13.54 -13.87
CA LYS A 27 -6.89 -12.65 -14.97
C LYS A 27 -5.70 -11.82 -15.44
N TYR A 28 -4.96 -11.23 -14.50
CA TYR A 28 -3.67 -10.60 -14.76
C TYR A 28 -2.81 -10.51 -13.49
N CYS A 29 -1.50 -10.37 -13.70
CA CYS A 29 -0.52 -9.94 -12.71
C CYS A 29 0.43 -8.94 -13.37
N LYS A 30 0.38 -7.67 -12.95
CA LYS A 30 1.07 -6.55 -13.58
C LYS A 30 1.91 -5.79 -12.57
N GLN A 31 3.13 -5.43 -12.95
CA GLN A 31 3.92 -4.49 -12.16
C GLN A 31 3.29 -3.10 -12.23
N VAL A 32 2.96 -2.52 -11.07
CA VAL A 32 2.32 -1.20 -10.98
C VAL A 32 3.23 -0.15 -10.38
N TYR A 33 4.26 -0.57 -9.64
CA TYR A 33 5.21 0.34 -9.02
C TYR A 33 6.54 -0.35 -8.71
N SER A 34 7.62 0.43 -8.62
CA SER A 34 8.92 -0.03 -8.14
C SER A 34 9.55 1.05 -7.29
N LEU A 35 10.06 0.67 -6.11
CA LEU A 35 10.97 1.51 -5.35
C LEU A 35 12.29 1.68 -6.12
N ASN A 36 12.99 2.78 -5.87
CA ASN A 36 14.33 3.04 -6.44
C ASN A 36 15.44 2.23 -5.77
N GLU A 37 15.11 1.50 -4.69
CA GLU A 37 16.04 0.69 -3.91
C GLU A 37 15.66 -0.78 -3.97
N ASN A 38 16.68 -1.64 -4.07
CA ASN A 38 16.52 -3.08 -4.08
C ASN A 38 16.36 -3.63 -2.65
N VAL A 39 15.23 -3.28 -2.02
CA VAL A 39 14.88 -3.67 -0.65
C VAL A 39 13.52 -4.36 -0.61
N PRO A 40 13.31 -5.35 0.28
CA PRO A 40 12.05 -6.08 0.30
C PRO A 40 10.89 -5.21 0.79
N ILE A 41 9.73 -5.38 0.17
CA ILE A 41 8.46 -4.91 0.72
C ILE A 41 8.07 -5.85 1.87
N THR A 42 8.10 -5.34 3.10
CA THR A 42 7.82 -6.09 4.33
C THR A 42 6.38 -5.92 4.82
N GLY A 43 5.70 -4.87 4.36
CA GLY A 43 4.30 -4.61 4.66
C GLY A 43 3.64 -3.88 3.52
N LEU A 44 2.38 -4.23 3.23
CA LEU A 44 1.61 -3.61 2.17
C LEU A 44 0.14 -3.60 2.57
N ARG A 45 -0.48 -2.43 2.58
CA ARG A 45 -1.90 -2.28 2.96
C ARG A 45 -2.58 -1.28 2.03
N VAL A 46 -3.84 -1.57 1.70
CA VAL A 46 -4.72 -0.72 0.91
C VAL A 46 -5.96 -0.41 1.76
N GLU A 47 -6.31 0.86 1.87
CA GLU A 47 -7.54 1.35 2.49
C GLU A 47 -8.25 2.29 1.52
N GLN A 48 -9.57 2.18 1.43
CA GLN A 48 -10.38 3.12 0.64
C GLN A 48 -10.80 4.30 1.53
N PHE A 49 -10.74 5.52 1.00
CA PHE A 49 -11.32 6.67 1.68
C PHE A 49 -12.83 6.46 1.83
N PRO A 50 -13.41 6.70 3.02
CA PRO A 50 -14.79 6.36 3.31
C PRO A 50 -15.79 7.28 2.58
N VAL A 51 -15.40 8.51 2.24
CA VAL A 51 -16.29 9.52 1.64
C VAL A 51 -16.07 9.65 0.12
N THR A 52 -14.82 9.63 -0.34
CA THR A 52 -14.49 9.84 -1.75
C THR A 52 -14.38 8.51 -2.48
N SER A 53 -15.32 8.25 -3.40
CA SER A 53 -15.33 7.04 -4.21
C SER A 53 -14.03 6.88 -4.99
N ARG A 54 -13.51 5.64 -5.02
CA ARG A 54 -12.27 5.25 -5.72
C ARG A 54 -11.00 6.01 -5.30
N LYS A 55 -11.02 6.74 -4.18
CA LYS A 55 -9.82 7.32 -3.58
C LYS A 55 -9.25 6.34 -2.57
N TYR A 56 -7.96 6.06 -2.68
CA TYR A 56 -7.28 5.04 -1.88
C TYR A 56 -6.06 5.62 -1.19
N PHE A 57 -5.78 5.04 -0.03
CA PHE A 57 -4.52 5.11 0.68
C PHE A 57 -3.84 3.75 0.55
N ILE A 58 -2.61 3.75 0.05
CA ILE A 58 -1.74 2.58 0.01
C ILE A 58 -0.51 2.91 0.83
N VAL A 59 -0.12 2.00 1.72
CA VAL A 59 1.17 2.08 2.41
C VAL A 59 2.00 0.87 2.06
N ALA A 60 3.28 1.11 1.79
CA ALA A 60 4.28 0.08 1.65
C ALA A 60 5.39 0.32 2.67
N THR A 61 5.81 -0.71 3.38
CA THR A 61 6.98 -0.65 4.27
C THR A 61 8.10 -1.53 3.75
N THR A 62 9.31 -1.09 4.04
CA THR A 62 10.56 -1.85 3.95
C THR A 62 11.06 -2.06 5.40
N PRO A 63 12.24 -2.67 5.62
CA PRO A 63 12.79 -2.78 6.97
C PRO A 63 12.97 -1.43 7.69
N THR A 64 13.26 -0.35 6.97
CA THR A 64 13.62 0.95 7.55
C THR A 64 12.77 2.12 7.07
N ARG A 65 11.91 1.95 6.06
CA ARG A 65 11.12 3.04 5.48
C ARG A 65 9.65 2.70 5.31
N LEU A 66 8.79 3.69 5.54
CA LEU A 66 7.35 3.66 5.29
C LEU A 66 7.02 4.68 4.19
N TYR A 67 6.42 4.20 3.11
CA TYR A 67 6.00 4.96 1.94
C TYR A 67 4.47 5.08 1.93
N GLN A 68 3.95 6.28 1.64
CA GLN A 68 2.52 6.54 1.53
C GLN A 68 2.15 6.94 0.10
N PHE A 69 1.06 6.38 -0.40
CA PHE A 69 0.50 6.71 -1.70
C PHE A 69 -0.99 7.01 -1.51
N VAL A 70 -1.39 8.24 -1.84
CA VAL A 70 -2.78 8.68 -1.81
C VAL A 70 -3.18 9.11 -3.21
N GLY A 71 -4.31 8.63 -3.70
CA GLY A 71 -4.78 9.02 -5.03
C GLY A 71 -6.07 8.32 -5.45
N ILE A 72 -6.54 8.67 -6.66
CA ILE A 72 -7.71 8.06 -7.28
C ILE A 72 -7.26 6.90 -8.16
N ALA A 73 -7.87 5.74 -7.97
CA ALA A 73 -7.65 4.57 -8.81
C ALA A 73 -8.74 4.47 -9.90
N THR A 74 -8.32 4.42 -11.15
CA THR A 74 -9.20 4.26 -12.31
C THR A 74 -8.87 2.98 -13.05
N SER A 75 -9.86 2.09 -13.22
CA SER A 75 -9.79 1.00 -14.18
C SER A 75 -10.25 1.49 -15.56
N SER A 76 -9.48 1.23 -16.62
CA SER A 76 -9.99 1.37 -17.99
C SER A 76 -11.00 0.27 -18.23
N ARG A 77 -12.27 0.65 -18.42
CA ARG A 77 -13.40 -0.29 -18.55
C ARG A 77 -13.36 -1.13 -19.83
N ASP A 78 -12.55 -0.74 -20.81
CA ASP A 78 -12.50 -1.34 -22.14
C ASP A 78 -11.29 -2.28 -22.34
N ASP A 79 -10.44 -2.46 -21.32
CA ASP A 79 -9.24 -3.29 -21.41
C ASP A 79 -9.31 -4.38 -20.33
N GLU A 80 -9.45 -5.65 -20.74
CA GLU A 80 -9.54 -6.79 -19.81
C GLU A 80 -8.28 -6.97 -18.96
N ALA A 81 -7.16 -6.33 -19.34
CA ALA A 81 -5.90 -6.31 -18.59
C ALA A 81 -5.65 -4.99 -17.82
N ALA A 82 -6.68 -4.15 -17.65
CA ALA A 82 -6.57 -2.87 -16.98
C ALA A 82 -6.25 -3.01 -15.48
N SER A 83 -5.07 -2.57 -15.07
CA SER A 83 -4.73 -2.41 -13.65
C SER A 83 -5.52 -1.25 -13.04
N MET A 84 -6.10 -1.48 -11.86
CA MET A 84 -6.86 -0.48 -11.13
C MET A 84 -5.94 0.58 -10.51
N PHE A 85 -4.80 0.17 -9.93
CA PHE A 85 -3.93 1.04 -9.15
C PHE A 85 -2.78 1.66 -9.95
N GLU A 86 -2.51 1.23 -11.19
CA GLU A 86 -1.48 1.81 -12.05
C GLU A 86 -1.63 3.33 -12.21
N SER A 87 -2.87 3.80 -12.38
CA SER A 87 -3.20 5.23 -12.47
C SER A 87 -2.87 6.01 -11.18
N LEU A 88 -3.00 5.37 -10.02
CA LEU A 88 -2.65 5.95 -8.72
C LEU A 88 -1.14 6.06 -8.59
N PHE A 89 -0.40 4.99 -8.90
CA PHE A 89 1.06 4.95 -8.80
C PHE A 89 1.77 5.85 -9.82
N THR A 90 1.23 5.98 -11.04
CA THR A 90 1.80 6.86 -12.09
C THR A 90 1.75 8.34 -11.70
N ARG A 91 0.79 8.73 -10.87
CA ARG A 91 0.66 10.11 -10.38
C ARG A 91 1.54 10.41 -9.17
N CYS A 92 2.04 9.37 -8.51
CA CYS A 92 3.02 9.54 -7.44
C CYS A 92 4.39 9.84 -8.03
N GLU A 93 5.16 10.68 -7.35
CA GLU A 93 6.52 11.00 -7.80
C GLU A 93 7.39 9.75 -7.86
N VAL A 94 8.38 9.77 -8.74
CA VAL A 94 9.40 8.71 -8.85
C VAL A 94 10.11 8.48 -7.50
N ASN A 95 10.10 9.48 -6.62
CA ASN A 95 10.55 9.39 -5.21
C ASN A 95 9.42 9.81 -4.25
N PRO A 96 8.51 8.91 -3.86
CA PRO A 96 7.49 9.22 -2.89
C PRO A 96 8.13 9.61 -1.55
N VAL A 97 7.54 10.59 -0.88
CA VAL A 97 7.95 10.98 0.47
C VAL A 97 7.83 9.76 1.39
N PHE A 98 8.86 9.51 2.18
CA PHE A 98 8.90 8.37 3.11
C PHE A 98 9.29 8.82 4.52
N GLN A 99 8.82 8.06 5.50
CA GLN A 99 9.31 8.12 6.87
C GLN A 99 10.39 7.07 7.05
N GLU A 100 11.60 7.49 7.42
CA GLU A 100 12.71 6.58 7.72
C GLU A 100 12.90 6.41 9.23
N LEU A 101 13.09 5.17 9.66
CA LEU A 101 13.41 4.75 11.02
C LEU A 101 14.54 3.72 10.94
N PRO A 102 15.82 4.16 11.06
CA PRO A 102 16.97 3.29 10.84
C PRO A 102 17.15 2.27 11.96
N GLY A 103 17.62 1.07 11.60
CA GLY A 103 18.00 0.04 12.56
C GLY A 103 18.22 -1.31 11.89
N ASP A 104 18.86 -2.23 12.62
CA ASP A 104 19.31 -3.54 12.10
C ASP A 104 18.33 -4.69 12.39
N LEU A 105 17.02 -4.41 12.34
CA LEU A 105 16.02 -5.46 12.55
C LEU A 105 15.91 -6.32 11.28
N PRO A 106 16.10 -7.65 11.36
CA PRO A 106 16.09 -8.51 10.18
C PRO A 106 14.69 -8.73 9.59
N TYR A 107 13.65 -8.27 10.28
CA TYR A 107 12.26 -8.30 9.83
C TYR A 107 11.55 -7.00 10.21
N SER A 108 10.42 -6.72 9.56
CA SER A 108 9.59 -5.54 9.79
C SER A 108 8.15 -5.98 9.56
N GLU A 109 7.23 -5.51 10.40
CA GLU A 109 5.83 -5.95 10.35
C GLU A 109 4.90 -4.75 10.47
N LEU A 110 3.89 -4.71 9.61
CA LEU A 110 2.92 -3.64 9.53
C LEU A 110 1.53 -4.19 9.81
N GLN A 111 0.86 -3.63 10.82
CA GLN A 111 -0.46 -4.04 11.25
C GLN A 111 -1.42 -2.85 11.33
N PHE A 112 -2.67 -3.10 10.97
CA PHE A 112 -3.74 -2.11 10.92
C PHE A 112 -4.91 -2.57 11.78
N TYR A 113 -5.51 -1.64 12.51
CA TYR A 113 -6.71 -1.90 13.30
C TYR A 113 -7.91 -1.15 12.73
N SER A 114 -8.98 -1.90 12.46
CA SER A 114 -10.27 -1.41 12.00
C SER A 114 -11.37 -1.82 12.98
N GLN A 115 -12.20 -0.88 13.41
CA GLN A 115 -13.36 -1.19 14.25
C GLN A 115 -14.55 -1.61 13.38
N PHE A 116 -15.18 -2.74 13.68
CA PHE A 116 -16.38 -3.25 12.99
C PHE A 116 -16.27 -3.35 11.46
N GLN A 117 -15.13 -3.84 10.95
CA GLN A 117 -14.86 -3.98 9.49
C GLN A 117 -14.93 -2.66 8.69
N GLY A 118 -14.86 -1.51 9.36
CA GLY A 118 -14.74 -0.21 8.69
C GLY A 118 -13.31 0.09 8.20
N VAL A 119 -13.10 1.32 7.74
CA VAL A 119 -11.75 1.82 7.43
C VAL A 119 -10.85 1.73 8.67
N ALA A 120 -9.57 1.43 8.45
CA ALA A 120 -8.62 1.37 9.56
C ALA A 120 -8.55 2.70 10.32
N LYS A 121 -8.45 2.62 11.65
CA LYS A 121 -8.37 3.78 12.56
C LYS A 121 -6.98 4.04 13.09
N SER A 122 -6.16 3.01 13.16
CA SER A 122 -4.79 3.09 13.64
C SER A 122 -3.93 2.03 12.96
N PHE A 123 -2.63 2.25 13.04
CA PHE A 123 -1.63 1.32 12.54
C PHE A 123 -0.49 1.20 13.56
N ALA A 124 0.27 0.12 13.43
CA ALA A 124 1.52 -0.11 14.13
C ALA A 124 2.52 -0.74 13.16
N TRP A 125 3.75 -0.25 13.18
CA TRP A 125 4.85 -0.70 12.35
C TRP A 125 6.04 -1.03 13.24
N LEU A 126 6.44 -2.30 13.26
CA LEU A 126 7.62 -2.77 13.98
C LEU A 126 8.88 -2.42 13.19
N THR A 127 9.77 -1.67 13.83
CA THR A 127 11.03 -1.16 13.27
C THR A 127 12.19 -1.44 14.22
N GLY A 128 13.43 -1.19 13.78
CA GLY A 128 14.62 -1.35 14.64
C GLY A 128 14.56 -0.54 15.94
N PRO A 129 14.21 0.76 15.90
CA PRO A 129 14.08 1.58 17.11
C PRO A 129 12.87 1.29 18.01
N GLY A 130 11.94 0.44 17.58
CA GLY A 130 10.69 0.15 18.31
C GLY A 130 9.45 0.09 17.41
N ILE A 131 8.27 0.26 18.00
CA ILE A 131 6.99 0.24 17.30
C ILE A 131 6.56 1.69 16.96
N TYR A 132 6.55 2.03 15.68
CA TYR A 132 5.99 3.29 15.18
C TYR A 132 4.49 3.13 14.97
N HIS A 133 3.67 3.89 15.69
CA HIS A 133 2.22 3.73 15.68
C HIS A 133 1.51 5.08 15.74
N GLY A 134 0.27 5.12 15.24
CA GLY A 134 -0.52 6.35 15.19
C GLY A 134 -1.96 6.10 14.78
N SER A 135 -2.75 7.17 14.74
CA SER A 135 -4.10 7.17 14.19
C SER A 135 -4.08 7.46 12.69
N LEU A 136 -5.16 7.07 12.01
CA LEU A 136 -5.38 7.33 10.58
C LEU A 136 -6.60 8.25 10.43
N VAL A 137 -6.43 9.36 9.73
CA VAL A 137 -7.49 10.34 9.48
C VAL A 137 -7.69 10.48 7.97
N PHE A 138 -8.85 10.04 7.50
CA PHE A 138 -9.24 10.11 6.09
C PHE A 138 -10.16 11.31 5.85
N GLY A 139 -9.64 12.34 5.20
CA GLY A 139 -10.34 13.57 4.85
C GLY A 139 -10.08 13.96 3.40
N SER A 140 -9.57 15.18 3.19
CA SER A 140 -9.35 15.76 1.86
C SER A 140 -7.92 15.60 1.33
N GLN A 141 -7.08 14.74 1.92
CA GLN A 141 -5.67 14.55 1.54
C GLN A 141 -5.48 14.21 0.06
N ASP A 142 -4.61 14.91 -0.64
CA ASP A 142 -4.30 14.68 -2.05
C ASP A 142 -2.97 13.92 -2.25
N VAL A 143 -2.51 13.83 -3.49
CA VAL A 143 -1.26 13.11 -3.83
C VAL A 143 -0.09 13.75 -3.08
N GLY A 144 0.66 12.95 -2.33
CA GLY A 144 1.79 13.40 -1.51
C GLY A 144 1.43 13.73 -0.06
N ASP A 145 0.14 13.83 0.28
CA ASP A 145 -0.31 14.04 1.65
C ASP A 145 -0.25 12.74 2.47
N SER A 146 -0.17 12.90 3.79
CA SER A 146 -0.19 11.81 4.77
C SER A 146 -1.57 11.67 5.41
N VAL A 147 -2.04 10.43 5.57
CA VAL A 147 -3.23 10.12 6.38
C VAL A 147 -2.88 9.77 7.83
N ILE A 148 -1.59 9.56 8.11
CA ILE A 148 -1.08 9.29 9.46
C ILE A 148 -1.17 10.57 10.30
N ASP A 149 -1.79 10.46 11.47
CA ASP A 149 -1.89 11.51 12.47
C ASP A 149 -1.41 11.01 13.85
N SER A 150 -0.94 11.93 14.69
CA SER A 150 -0.57 11.67 16.09
C SER A 150 0.42 10.51 16.27
N ALA A 151 1.35 10.35 15.31
CA ALA A 151 2.31 9.25 15.32
C ALA A 151 3.35 9.36 16.43
N LYS A 152 3.69 8.22 17.04
CA LYS A 152 4.65 8.09 18.13
C LYS A 152 5.50 6.85 17.93
N LEU A 153 6.72 6.89 18.47
CA LEU A 153 7.60 5.74 18.56
C LEU A 153 7.58 5.21 19.99
N LEU A 154 7.19 3.95 20.15
CA LEU A 154 7.30 3.20 21.39
C LEU A 154 8.58 2.36 21.34
N PRO A 155 9.62 2.67 22.13
CA PRO A 155 10.87 1.91 22.14
C PRO A 155 10.73 0.53 22.78
#